data_AF-A0A660M8V6-F1
#
_entry.id   AF-A0A660M8V6-F1
#
_cell.length_a   1.000
_cell.length_b   1.000
_cell.length_c   1.000
_cell.angle_alpha   90.00
_cell.angle_beta   90.00
_cell.angle_gamma   90.00
#
_symmetry.space_group_name_H-M   'P 1'
#
loop_
_entity.id
_entity.type
_entity.pdbx_description
1 polymer ?
#
loop_
_entity_poly.entity_id
_entity_poly.type
_entity_poly.pdbx_seq_one_letter_code
_entity_poly.pdbx_strand_id
1 'polypeptide(L)'
;GTEYSVNIYRAKPVIIEDGDSKIKVMTAAQTPRQIVQKSGIKIHDEDKVAFEQSSSILEDGTTNSLKITRAKEISVELFGKTESFRTQSKTVEDFLKEKNISLTKDDGISIDKKTAISNGLSFRIWRNGKQTITTEEEVAFSTEIIKDANKDSSYKEIKEAGEKGSKSVTYEIEMQNGKEVSRKKINETEIKAAKKQVEIVGTKVNLPAGSHSDWLSAAGISSGDHGIANAIIGQESGWRVNATNRSSGAYGIP
;
A
#
# COMPACT_ATOMS: atom_id res chain seq x y z
N GLY A 1 -43.68 -46.81 7.02
CA GLY A 1 -42.46 -46.50 7.80
C GLY A 1 -41.51 -45.80 6.86
N THR A 2 -40.90 -44.70 7.30
CA THR A 2 -39.85 -44.02 6.52
C THR A 2 -38.62 -44.91 6.46
N GLU A 3 -38.22 -45.31 5.26
CA GLU A 3 -36.93 -45.97 5.02
C GLU A 3 -35.80 -44.96 5.19
N TYR A 4 -34.80 -45.32 6.00
CA TYR A 4 -33.55 -44.58 6.13
C TYR A 4 -32.46 -45.34 5.39
N SER A 5 -31.77 -44.67 4.46
CA SER A 5 -30.55 -45.20 3.87
C SER A 5 -29.33 -44.72 4.68
N VAL A 6 -28.51 -45.65 5.14
CA VAL A 6 -27.26 -45.37 5.86
C VAL A 6 -26.10 -45.79 4.99
N ASN A 7 -25.29 -44.82 4.56
CA ASN A 7 -24.06 -45.08 3.81
C ASN A 7 -22.85 -45.13 4.76
N ILE A 8 -22.20 -46.28 4.85
CA ILE A 8 -21.00 -46.49 5.68
C ILE A 8 -19.75 -46.44 4.80
N TYR A 9 -18.91 -45.42 4.99
CA TYR A 9 -17.61 -45.30 4.32
C TYR A 9 -16.48 -45.67 5.29
N ARG A 10 -15.77 -46.77 5.00
CA ARG A 10 -14.61 -47.19 5.80
C ARG A 10 -13.38 -46.38 5.43
N ALA A 11 -12.58 -46.00 6.42
CA ALA A 11 -11.31 -45.32 6.18
C ALA A 11 -10.32 -46.27 5.49
N LYS A 12 -9.68 -45.77 4.43
CA LYS A 12 -8.64 -46.49 3.69
C LYS A 12 -7.33 -45.70 3.75
N PRO A 13 -6.17 -46.37 3.70
CA PRO A 13 -4.90 -45.68 3.53
C PRO A 13 -4.83 -45.07 2.13
N VAL A 14 -4.36 -43.83 2.04
CA VAL A 14 -4.06 -43.12 0.79
C VAL A 14 -2.70 -42.45 0.97
N ILE A 15 -1.83 -42.56 -0.03
CA ILE A 15 -0.57 -41.82 -0.05
C ILE A 15 -0.79 -40.55 -0.87
N ILE A 16 -0.61 -39.39 -0.24
CA ILE A 16 -0.68 -38.09 -0.90
C ILE A 16 0.73 -37.68 -1.28
N GLU A 17 0.95 -37.38 -2.56
CA GLU A 17 2.20 -36.89 -3.11
C GLU A 17 2.07 -35.42 -3.52
N ASP A 18 2.94 -34.58 -2.98
CA ASP A 18 3.02 -33.14 -3.25
C ASP A 18 4.47 -32.74 -3.53
N GLY A 19 4.85 -32.72 -4.80
CA GLY A 19 6.25 -32.62 -5.20
C GLY A 19 7.05 -33.78 -4.61
N ASP A 20 8.08 -33.47 -3.84
CA ASP A 20 8.95 -34.47 -3.19
C ASP A 20 8.38 -34.97 -1.84
N SER A 21 7.29 -34.37 -1.35
CA SER A 21 6.68 -34.75 -0.08
C SER A 21 5.65 -35.87 -0.27
N LYS A 22 5.78 -36.95 0.50
CA LYS A 22 4.77 -38.02 0.58
C LYS A 22 4.20 -38.11 1.99
N ILE A 23 2.87 -38.12 2.11
CA ILE A 23 2.16 -38.23 3.39
C ILE A 23 1.15 -39.35 3.29
N LYS A 24 1.22 -40.31 4.23
CA LYS A 24 0.24 -41.37 4.36
C LYS A 24 -0.89 -40.94 5.27
N VAL A 25 -2.13 -41.00 4.78
CA VAL A 25 -3.33 -40.63 5.55
C VAL A 25 -4.35 -41.75 5.54
N MET A 26 -5.06 -41.89 6.67
CA MET A 26 -6.25 -42.73 6.76
C MET A 26 -7.48 -41.85 6.60
N THR A 27 -8.31 -42.13 5.60
CA THR A 27 -9.46 -41.26 5.30
C THR A 27 -10.65 -42.04 4.76
N ALA A 28 -11.85 -41.61 5.15
CA ALA A 28 -13.11 -42.09 4.58
C ALA A 28 -13.66 -41.16 3.48
N ALA A 29 -12.96 -40.05 3.18
CA ALA A 29 -13.35 -39.14 2.12
C ALA A 29 -13.31 -39.82 0.75
N GLN A 30 -14.25 -39.46 -0.13
CA GLN A 30 -14.46 -40.14 -1.40
C GLN A 30 -13.82 -39.39 -2.57
N THR A 31 -13.66 -38.06 -2.49
CA THR A 31 -13.07 -37.28 -3.58
C THR A 31 -11.60 -36.95 -3.30
N PRO A 32 -10.73 -36.91 -4.34
CA PRO A 32 -9.33 -36.58 -4.16
C PRO A 32 -9.12 -35.26 -3.40
N ARG A 33 -9.90 -34.24 -3.76
CA ARG A 33 -9.81 -32.91 -3.15
C ARG A 33 -10.17 -32.91 -1.67
N GLN A 34 -11.21 -33.63 -1.28
CA GLN A 34 -11.60 -33.77 0.13
C GLN A 34 -10.55 -34.54 0.95
N ILE A 35 -9.93 -35.57 0.35
CA ILE A 35 -8.87 -36.35 0.98
C ILE A 35 -7.70 -35.42 1.36
N VAL A 36 -7.25 -34.59 0.42
CA VAL A 36 -6.16 -33.64 0.63
C VAL A 36 -6.55 -32.58 1.68
N GLN A 37 -7.73 -31.98 1.58
CA GLN A 37 -8.16 -30.97 2.55
C GLN A 37 -8.23 -31.52 3.99
N LYS A 38 -8.73 -32.75 4.17
CA LYS A 38 -8.79 -33.40 5.49
C LYS A 38 -7.42 -33.74 6.07
N SER A 39 -6.39 -33.87 5.22
CA SER A 39 -5.01 -34.06 5.67
C SER A 39 -4.34 -32.79 6.21
N GLY A 40 -5.01 -31.64 6.14
CA GLY A 40 -4.46 -30.34 6.55
C GLY A 40 -3.61 -29.64 5.48
N ILE A 41 -3.42 -30.26 4.32
CA ILE A 41 -2.71 -29.67 3.19
C ILE A 41 -3.59 -28.59 2.56
N LYS A 42 -3.08 -27.36 2.51
CA LYS A 42 -3.72 -26.24 1.81
C LYS A 42 -3.55 -26.41 0.30
N ILE A 43 -4.65 -26.32 -0.44
CA ILE A 43 -4.68 -26.39 -1.91
C ILE A 43 -5.48 -25.21 -2.46
N HIS A 44 -5.11 -24.77 -3.65
CA HIS A 44 -5.81 -23.74 -4.40
C HIS A 44 -6.72 -24.36 -5.44
N ASP A 45 -7.63 -23.57 -6.01
CA ASP A 45 -8.57 -24.03 -7.04
C ASP A 45 -7.88 -24.41 -8.35
N GLU A 46 -6.71 -23.83 -8.60
CA GLU A 46 -5.90 -24.13 -9.78
C GLU A 46 -5.01 -25.38 -9.58
N ASP A 47 -4.86 -25.88 -8.35
CA ASP A 47 -4.14 -27.13 -8.07
C ASP A 47 -4.97 -28.33 -8.55
N LYS A 48 -4.38 -29.20 -9.37
CA LYS A 48 -5.04 -30.43 -9.81
C LYS A 48 -4.74 -31.55 -8.83
N VAL A 49 -5.76 -32.31 -8.47
CA VAL A 49 -5.66 -33.43 -7.54
C VAL A 49 -6.28 -34.66 -8.20
N ALA A 50 -5.50 -35.70 -8.42
CA ALA A 50 -5.95 -36.91 -9.08
C ALA A 50 -5.33 -38.16 -8.43
N PHE A 51 -6.04 -39.27 -8.50
CA PHE A 51 -5.43 -40.57 -8.21
C PHE A 51 -4.52 -40.94 -9.37
N GLU A 52 -3.29 -41.33 -9.06
CA GLU A 52 -2.37 -41.96 -10.00
C GLU A 52 -2.18 -43.43 -9.60
N GLN A 53 -1.85 -44.27 -10.57
CA GLN A 53 -1.50 -45.66 -10.27
C GLN A 53 -0.08 -45.67 -9.68
N SER A 54 0.07 -46.30 -8.52
CA SER A 54 1.35 -46.35 -7.81
C SER A 54 2.43 -46.93 -8.71
N SER A 55 3.52 -46.20 -8.92
CA SER A 55 4.64 -46.63 -9.75
C SER A 55 5.43 -47.79 -9.13
N SER A 56 5.35 -47.97 -7.80
CA SER A 56 6.03 -49.04 -7.07
C SER A 56 5.07 -49.77 -6.11
N ILE A 57 4.56 -50.92 -6.54
CA ILE A 57 3.77 -51.82 -5.67
C ILE A 57 4.62 -52.34 -4.50
N LEU A 58 5.95 -52.39 -4.67
CA LEU A 58 6.89 -52.89 -3.67
C LEU A 58 7.13 -51.92 -2.51
N GLU A 59 7.11 -50.60 -2.77
CA GLU A 59 7.28 -49.56 -1.75
C GLU A 59 5.93 -49.09 -1.16
N ASP A 60 4.91 -48.95 -2.01
CA ASP A 60 3.64 -48.33 -1.66
C ASP A 60 2.52 -49.35 -1.35
N GLY A 61 2.77 -50.64 -1.63
CA GLY A 61 1.79 -51.72 -1.52
C GLY A 61 0.66 -51.60 -2.55
N THR A 62 -0.52 -52.12 -2.21
CA THR A 62 -1.77 -51.94 -3.01
C THR A 62 -2.49 -50.62 -2.70
N THR A 63 -1.77 -49.63 -2.18
CA THR A 63 -2.35 -48.37 -1.70
C THR A 63 -2.60 -47.42 -2.86
N ASN A 64 -3.77 -46.79 -2.91
CA ASN A 64 -4.05 -45.75 -3.91
C ASN A 64 -3.14 -44.53 -3.65
N SER A 65 -2.33 -44.15 -4.64
CA SER A 65 -1.57 -42.89 -4.63
C SER A 65 -2.41 -41.76 -5.20
N LEU A 66 -2.33 -40.61 -4.55
CA LEU A 66 -3.02 -39.39 -4.93
C LEU A 66 -1.99 -38.30 -5.11
N LYS A 67 -1.93 -37.72 -6.31
CA LYS A 67 -0.94 -36.71 -6.66
C LYS A 67 -1.55 -35.33 -6.72
N ILE A 68 -0.84 -34.38 -6.15
CA ILE A 68 -1.12 -32.96 -6.23
C ILE A 68 -0.19 -32.38 -7.29
N THR A 69 -0.78 -31.84 -8.36
CA THR A 69 -0.06 -31.05 -9.35
C THR A 69 -0.29 -29.58 -9.00
N ARG A 70 0.69 -28.97 -8.35
CA ARG A 70 0.64 -27.56 -7.94
C ARG A 70 0.59 -26.63 -9.16
N ALA A 71 -0.31 -25.66 -9.15
CA ALA A 71 -0.35 -24.62 -10.14
C ALA A 71 0.87 -23.70 -10.01
N LYS A 72 1.33 -23.17 -11.15
CA LYS A 72 2.46 -22.26 -11.18
C LYS A 72 2.01 -20.85 -10.91
N GLU A 73 2.70 -20.17 -10.00
CA GLU A 73 2.42 -18.78 -9.66
C GLU A 73 3.22 -17.83 -10.55
N ILE A 74 2.54 -16.89 -11.20
CA ILE A 74 3.10 -15.92 -12.12
C ILE A 74 2.59 -14.51 -11.81
N SER A 75 3.37 -13.50 -12.16
CA SER A 75 2.98 -12.10 -12.04
C SER A 75 2.84 -11.48 -13.44
N VAL A 76 1.69 -10.90 -13.73
CA VAL A 76 1.41 -10.32 -15.04
C VAL A 76 0.98 -8.87 -14.87
N GLU A 77 1.71 -7.96 -15.51
CA GLU A 77 1.31 -6.57 -15.59
C GLU A 77 0.46 -6.36 -16.86
N LEU A 78 -0.85 -6.24 -16.67
CA LEU A 78 -1.83 -6.04 -17.72
C LEU A 78 -2.18 -4.56 -17.81
N PHE A 79 -1.75 -3.89 -18.88
CA PHE A 79 -2.09 -2.49 -19.16
C PHE A 79 -1.78 -1.53 -17.98
N GLY A 80 -0.64 -1.75 -17.32
CA GLY A 80 -0.18 -0.94 -16.18
C GLY A 80 -0.66 -1.43 -14.81
N LYS A 81 -1.55 -2.42 -14.73
CA LYS A 81 -1.98 -3.04 -13.47
C LYS A 81 -1.30 -4.40 -13.28
N THR A 82 -0.59 -4.56 -12.16
CA THR A 82 0.05 -5.85 -11.82
C THR A 82 -0.93 -6.75 -11.09
N GLU A 83 -1.10 -7.97 -11.59
CA GLU A 83 -1.92 -9.02 -10.98
C GLU A 83 -1.12 -10.32 -10.86
N SER A 84 -1.44 -11.12 -9.83
CA SER A 84 -0.81 -12.43 -9.62
C SER A 84 -1.80 -13.54 -9.98
N PHE A 85 -1.31 -14.53 -10.72
CA PHE A 85 -2.12 -15.64 -11.20
C PHE A 85 -1.49 -16.98 -10.82
N ARG A 86 -2.34 -17.97 -10.59
CA ARG A 86 -1.96 -19.37 -10.59
C ARG A 86 -2.50 -20.04 -11.84
N THR A 87 -1.69 -20.87 -12.49
CA THR A 87 -2.08 -21.52 -13.75
C THR A 87 -1.40 -22.89 -13.94
N GLN A 88 -2.08 -23.77 -14.66
CA GLN A 88 -1.56 -25.06 -15.13
C GLN A 88 -1.06 -24.99 -16.58
N SER A 89 -1.14 -23.81 -17.20
CA SER A 89 -0.73 -23.59 -18.58
C SER A 89 0.77 -23.85 -18.75
N LYS A 90 1.13 -24.43 -19.90
CA LYS A 90 2.51 -24.78 -20.21
C LYS A 90 3.28 -23.59 -20.76
N THR A 91 2.61 -22.78 -21.58
CA THR A 91 3.20 -21.61 -22.25
C THR A 91 2.41 -20.34 -21.95
N VAL A 92 3.04 -19.19 -22.17
CA VAL A 92 2.38 -17.89 -22.06
C VAL A 92 1.16 -17.81 -22.98
N GLU A 93 1.24 -18.35 -24.19
CA GLU A 93 0.11 -18.41 -25.13
C GLU A 93 -1.08 -19.18 -24.56
N ASP A 94 -0.84 -20.34 -23.95
CA ASP A 94 -1.90 -21.15 -23.32
C ASP A 94 -2.54 -20.39 -22.15
N PHE A 95 -1.73 -19.69 -21.35
CA PHE A 95 -2.22 -18.88 -20.24
C PHE A 95 -3.10 -17.72 -20.71
N LEU A 96 -2.69 -17.01 -21.77
CA LEU A 96 -3.49 -15.93 -22.33
C LEU A 96 -4.85 -16.45 -22.82
N LYS A 97 -4.88 -17.64 -23.45
CA LYS A 97 -6.13 -18.30 -23.84
C LYS A 97 -6.98 -18.72 -22.63
N GLU A 98 -6.36 -19.32 -21.61
CA GLU A 98 -7.02 -19.73 -20.36
C GLU A 98 -7.73 -18.56 -19.67
N LYS A 99 -7.10 -17.39 -19.64
CA LYS A 99 -7.65 -16.17 -19.05
C LYS A 99 -8.47 -15.31 -20.02
N ASN A 100 -8.74 -15.80 -21.23
CA ASN A 100 -9.46 -15.08 -22.29
C ASN A 100 -8.87 -13.69 -22.61
N ILE A 101 -7.54 -13.57 -22.55
CA ILE A 101 -6.81 -12.34 -22.86
C ILE A 101 -6.43 -12.37 -24.35
N SER A 102 -7.05 -11.51 -25.14
CA SER A 102 -6.75 -11.34 -26.56
C SER A 102 -5.84 -10.12 -26.79
N LEU A 103 -4.77 -10.34 -27.56
CA LEU A 103 -3.84 -9.28 -27.95
C LEU A 103 -4.20 -8.78 -29.35
N THR A 104 -4.29 -7.47 -29.51
CA THR A 104 -4.48 -6.79 -30.78
C THR A 104 -3.14 -6.52 -31.48
N LYS A 105 -3.14 -5.93 -32.68
CA LYS A 105 -1.92 -5.59 -33.43
C LYS A 105 -1.04 -4.54 -32.72
N ASP A 106 -1.67 -3.66 -31.95
CA ASP A 106 -0.98 -2.57 -31.25
C ASP A 106 -0.49 -2.99 -29.87
N ASP A 107 -0.84 -4.21 -29.42
CA ASP A 107 -0.43 -4.73 -28.12
C ASP A 107 0.95 -5.39 -28.18
N GLY A 108 1.79 -5.04 -27.21
CA GLY A 108 3.10 -5.65 -27.01
C GLY A 108 3.12 -6.55 -25.77
N ILE A 109 4.04 -7.52 -25.79
CA ILE A 109 4.31 -8.42 -24.68
C ILE A 109 5.82 -8.45 -24.42
N SER A 110 6.24 -8.47 -23.16
CA SER A 110 7.66 -8.36 -22.80
C SER A 110 8.46 -9.65 -23.02
N ILE A 111 7.77 -10.78 -23.23
CA ILE A 111 8.37 -12.11 -23.45
C ILE A 111 7.68 -12.82 -24.62
N ASP A 112 8.33 -13.83 -25.19
CA ASP A 112 7.76 -14.60 -26.28
C ASP A 112 6.55 -15.43 -25.81
N LYS A 113 5.51 -15.56 -26.66
CA LYS A 113 4.29 -16.32 -26.33
C LYS A 113 4.56 -17.81 -26.10
N LYS A 114 5.59 -18.37 -26.70
CA LYS A 114 6.02 -19.77 -26.54
C LYS A 114 6.89 -19.99 -25.31
N THR A 115 7.21 -18.93 -24.56
CA THR A 115 7.97 -19.06 -23.31
C THR A 115 7.23 -20.00 -22.37
N ALA A 116 7.95 -20.99 -21.83
CA ALA A 116 7.40 -21.93 -20.87
C ALA A 116 7.11 -21.22 -19.54
N ILE A 117 5.97 -21.54 -18.94
CA ILE A 117 5.60 -21.01 -17.63
C ILE A 117 6.36 -21.74 -16.53
N SER A 118 6.96 -20.98 -15.62
CA SER A 118 7.63 -21.43 -14.41
C SER A 118 7.12 -20.63 -13.19
N ASN A 119 7.37 -21.15 -11.98
CA ASN A 119 7.06 -20.42 -10.76
C ASN A 119 7.86 -19.12 -10.70
N GLY A 120 7.19 -18.02 -10.35
CA GLY A 120 7.76 -16.68 -10.27
C GLY A 120 7.96 -15.99 -11.62
N LEU A 121 7.49 -16.58 -12.73
CA LEU A 121 7.58 -15.92 -14.04
C LEU A 121 6.82 -14.59 -14.01
N SER A 122 7.48 -13.52 -14.44
CA SER A 122 6.90 -12.17 -14.52
C SER A 122 6.98 -11.62 -15.94
N PHE A 123 5.88 -11.05 -16.44
CA PHE A 123 5.88 -10.36 -17.73
C PHE A 123 4.82 -9.26 -17.81
N ARG A 124 4.98 -8.37 -18.79
CA ARG A 124 4.09 -7.24 -19.02
C ARG A 124 3.42 -7.34 -20.38
N ILE A 125 2.18 -6.89 -20.43
CA ILE A 125 1.40 -6.63 -21.64
C ILE A 125 1.02 -5.16 -21.64
N TRP A 126 1.29 -4.48 -22.75
CA TRP A 126 0.95 -3.06 -22.92
C TRP A 126 0.29 -2.84 -24.27
N ARG A 127 -0.40 -1.70 -24.39
CA ARG A 127 -0.96 -1.21 -25.65
C ARG A 127 -0.13 -0.03 -26.14
N ASN A 128 0.36 -0.08 -27.37
CA ASN A 128 1.03 1.05 -28.00
C ASN A 128 0.01 2.11 -28.45
N GLY A 129 0.49 3.34 -28.64
CA GLY A 129 -0.32 4.48 -29.05
C GLY A 129 -0.92 5.26 -27.89
N LYS A 130 -1.91 6.08 -28.21
CA LYS A 130 -2.59 6.95 -27.24
C LYS A 130 -3.63 6.17 -26.47
N GLN A 131 -3.62 6.31 -25.15
CA GLN A 131 -4.62 5.72 -24.26
C GLN A 131 -4.96 6.68 -23.13
N THR A 132 -6.14 6.48 -22.57
CA THR A 132 -6.64 7.29 -21.48
C THR A 132 -6.58 6.49 -20.19
N ILE A 133 -5.87 6.99 -19.19
CA ILE A 133 -5.80 6.41 -17.85
C ILE A 133 -6.43 7.37 -16.84
N THR A 134 -7.30 6.84 -16.00
CA THR A 134 -7.91 7.58 -14.89
C THR A 134 -7.31 7.08 -13.59
N THR A 135 -6.76 8.00 -12.80
CA THR A 135 -6.13 7.69 -11.51
C THR A 135 -6.71 8.60 -10.42
N GLU A 136 -6.91 8.05 -9.24
CA GLU A 136 -7.27 8.83 -8.06
C GLU A 136 -6.00 9.38 -7.40
N GLU A 137 -5.96 10.70 -7.19
CA GLU A 137 -4.88 11.39 -6.49
C GLU A 137 -5.39 12.01 -5.19
N GLU A 138 -4.58 11.92 -4.13
CA GLU A 138 -4.88 12.60 -2.87
C GLU A 138 -4.66 14.11 -2.97
N VAL A 139 -5.56 14.89 -2.35
CA VAL A 139 -5.43 16.34 -2.21
C VAL A 139 -5.13 16.66 -0.76
N ALA A 140 -3.96 17.26 -0.52
CA ALA A 140 -3.55 17.69 0.82
C ALA A 140 -4.53 18.74 1.37
N PHE A 141 -4.84 18.65 2.67
CA PHE A 141 -5.60 19.70 3.34
C PHE A 141 -4.70 20.90 3.68
N SER A 142 -5.31 22.08 3.77
CA SER A 142 -4.65 23.28 4.29
C SER A 142 -4.85 23.39 5.80
N THR A 143 -3.92 24.05 6.49
CA THR A 143 -4.01 24.33 7.93
C THR A 143 -4.33 25.81 8.14
N GLU A 144 -5.37 26.06 8.92
CA GLU A 144 -5.78 27.37 9.39
C GLU A 144 -5.33 27.56 10.83
N ILE A 145 -4.47 28.55 11.06
CA ILE A 145 -3.87 28.81 12.37
C ILE A 145 -4.64 29.93 13.06
N ILE A 146 -5.25 29.61 14.21
CA ILE A 146 -5.89 30.57 15.09
C ILE A 146 -4.92 30.90 16.23
N LYS A 147 -4.61 32.18 16.41
CA LYS A 147 -3.72 32.65 17.48
C LYS A 147 -4.52 32.95 18.75
N ASP A 148 -4.14 32.36 19.88
CA ASP A 148 -4.74 32.63 21.19
C ASP A 148 -3.75 33.33 22.13
N ALA A 149 -3.99 34.60 22.41
CA ALA A 149 -3.15 35.42 23.27
C ALA A 149 -3.25 35.04 24.77
N ASN A 150 -4.18 34.18 25.16
CA ASN A 150 -4.32 33.69 26.53
C ASN A 150 -3.53 32.40 26.81
N LYS A 151 -3.01 31.74 25.75
CA LYS A 151 -2.26 30.48 25.83
C LYS A 151 -0.78 30.73 25.57
N ASP A 152 0.09 30.08 26.34
CA ASP A 152 1.55 30.19 26.20
C ASP A 152 2.02 29.88 24.77
N SER A 153 3.12 30.51 24.32
CA SER A 153 3.65 30.34 22.97
C SER A 153 4.02 28.90 22.57
N SER A 154 4.26 28.03 23.55
CA SER A 154 4.49 26.60 23.34
C SER A 154 3.20 25.79 23.13
N TYR A 155 2.02 26.38 23.38
CA TYR A 155 0.74 25.72 23.24
C TYR A 155 0.38 25.49 21.78
N LYS A 156 0.06 24.25 21.45
CA LYS A 156 -0.52 23.84 20.17
C LYS A 156 -1.64 22.87 20.42
N GLU A 157 -2.79 23.12 19.82
CA GLU A 157 -3.94 22.24 19.90
C GLU A 157 -4.62 22.16 18.53
N ILE A 158 -4.87 20.94 18.08
CA ILE A 158 -5.71 20.73 16.90
C ILE A 158 -7.16 20.82 17.37
N LYS A 159 -7.82 21.94 17.05
CA LYS A 159 -9.23 22.16 17.37
C LYS A 159 -10.12 21.31 16.46
N GLU A 160 -9.78 21.25 15.18
CA GLU A 160 -10.48 20.45 14.18
C GLU A 160 -9.45 19.76 13.29
N ALA A 161 -9.52 18.43 13.21
CA ALA A 161 -8.60 17.64 12.39
C ALA A 161 -8.92 17.83 10.90
N GLY A 162 -7.89 18.08 10.10
CA GLY A 162 -8.02 18.12 8.65
C GLY A 162 -8.26 16.73 8.08
N GLU A 163 -8.90 16.69 6.91
CA GLU A 163 -9.14 15.44 6.18
C GLU A 163 -8.65 15.62 4.75
N LYS A 164 -7.81 14.69 4.27
CA LYS A 164 -7.36 14.71 2.88
C LYS A 164 -8.56 14.57 1.94
N GLY A 165 -8.54 15.37 0.88
CA GLY A 165 -9.45 15.23 -0.25
C GLY A 165 -8.94 14.20 -1.24
N SER A 166 -9.73 13.93 -2.27
CA SER A 166 -9.30 13.15 -3.43
C SER A 166 -9.91 13.69 -4.73
N LYS A 167 -9.18 13.48 -5.82
CA LYS A 167 -9.58 13.89 -7.16
C LYS A 167 -9.31 12.78 -8.15
N SER A 168 -10.19 12.67 -9.15
CA SER A 168 -10.02 11.82 -10.31
C SER A 168 -9.30 12.61 -11.39
N VAL A 169 -8.09 12.19 -11.77
CA VAL A 169 -7.34 12.81 -12.84
C VAL A 169 -7.27 11.85 -14.02
N THR A 170 -7.68 12.36 -15.18
CA THR A 170 -7.63 11.62 -16.45
C THR A 170 -6.46 12.13 -17.28
N TYR A 171 -5.55 11.21 -17.64
CA TYR A 171 -4.39 11.47 -18.47
C TYR A 171 -4.55 10.79 -19.83
N GLU A 172 -4.19 11.50 -20.90
CA GLU A 172 -3.81 10.90 -22.18
C GLU A 172 -2.31 10.57 -22.09
N ILE A 173 -1.97 9.28 -22.14
CA ILE A 173 -0.58 8.80 -22.22
C ILE A 173 -0.32 8.22 -23.61
N GLU A 174 0.89 8.42 -24.11
CA GLU A 174 1.38 7.79 -25.33
C GLU A 174 2.41 6.73 -24.96
N MET A 175 2.17 5.50 -25.38
CA MET A 175 3.04 4.36 -25.13
C MET A 175 3.72 3.92 -26.41
N GLN A 176 5.04 3.70 -26.35
CA GLN A 176 5.81 3.10 -27.42
C GLN A 176 6.74 2.02 -26.85
N ASN A 177 6.63 0.79 -27.36
CA ASN A 177 7.44 -0.36 -26.95
C ASN A 177 7.46 -0.58 -25.43
N GLY A 178 6.32 -0.40 -24.77
CA GLY A 178 6.14 -0.65 -23.34
C GLY A 178 6.64 0.46 -22.43
N LYS A 179 7.08 1.58 -23.01
CA LYS A 179 7.51 2.78 -22.29
C LYS A 179 6.56 3.93 -22.56
N GLU A 180 6.27 4.68 -21.50
CA GLU A 180 5.53 5.93 -21.59
C GLU A 180 6.44 7.00 -22.18
N VAL A 181 6.07 7.54 -23.34
CA VAL A 181 6.83 8.60 -24.02
C VAL A 181 6.25 9.99 -23.77
N SER A 182 4.97 10.07 -23.42
CA SER A 182 4.29 11.33 -23.13
C SER A 182 3.10 11.11 -22.19
N ARG A 183 2.82 12.12 -21.36
CA ARG A 183 1.66 12.19 -20.47
C ARG A 183 1.08 13.60 -20.47
N LYS A 184 -0.21 13.70 -20.73
CA LYS A 184 -0.95 14.96 -20.72
C LYS A 184 -2.22 14.81 -19.89
N LYS A 185 -2.38 15.68 -18.89
CA LYS A 185 -3.66 15.79 -18.16
C LYS A 185 -4.73 16.37 -19.10
N ILE A 186 -5.84 15.65 -19.27
CA ILE A 186 -6.94 16.07 -20.15
C ILE A 186 -8.21 16.41 -19.37
N ASN A 187 -8.40 15.83 -18.19
CA ASN A 187 -9.52 16.14 -17.30
C ASN A 187 -9.12 15.95 -15.84
N GLU A 188 -9.78 16.68 -14.95
CA GLU A 188 -9.66 16.56 -13.51
C GLU A 188 -11.02 16.83 -12.88
N THR A 189 -11.46 15.94 -11.99
CA THR A 189 -12.73 16.05 -11.29
C THR A 189 -12.53 15.79 -9.81
N GLU A 190 -12.99 16.70 -8.97
CA GLU A 190 -12.94 16.53 -7.52
C GLU A 190 -13.92 15.43 -7.08
N ILE A 191 -13.44 14.43 -6.34
CA ILE A 191 -14.27 13.37 -5.77
C ILE A 191 -14.67 13.76 -4.35
N LYS A 192 -13.70 14.25 -3.58
CA LYS A 192 -13.86 14.62 -2.18
C LYS A 192 -13.04 15.86 -1.87
N ALA A 193 -13.70 16.91 -1.40
CA ALA A 193 -13.03 18.11 -0.95
C ALA A 193 -12.19 17.86 0.30
N ALA A 194 -10.98 18.44 0.33
CA ALA A 194 -10.12 18.40 1.51
C ALA A 194 -10.72 19.30 2.62
N LYS A 195 -10.83 18.77 3.84
CA LYS A 195 -11.27 19.55 5.00
C LYS A 195 -10.06 20.19 5.66
N LYS A 196 -10.14 21.50 5.90
CA LYS A 196 -9.07 22.24 6.56
C LYS A 196 -8.83 21.72 7.97
N GLN A 197 -7.56 21.72 8.40
CA GLN A 197 -7.22 21.54 9.80
C GLN A 197 -7.24 22.90 10.50
N VAL A 198 -7.88 23.00 11.66
CA VAL A 198 -7.84 24.20 12.50
C VAL A 198 -6.91 23.94 13.67
N GLU A 199 -5.80 24.68 13.72
CA GLU A 199 -4.80 24.59 14.79
C GLU A 199 -4.81 25.89 15.60
N ILE A 200 -5.02 25.78 16.91
CA ILE A 200 -4.83 26.87 17.84
C ILE A 200 -3.38 26.88 18.29
N VAL A 201 -2.69 28.01 18.09
CA VAL A 201 -1.36 28.25 18.62
C VAL A 201 -1.42 29.36 19.65
N GLY A 202 -0.79 29.13 20.80
CA GLY A 202 -0.68 30.16 21.82
C GLY A 202 0.27 31.27 21.37
N THR A 203 -0.06 32.50 21.77
CA THR A 203 0.78 33.69 21.52
C THR A 203 0.99 34.51 22.79
N LYS A 204 0.56 34.01 23.95
CA LYS A 204 0.82 34.63 25.24
C LYS A 204 2.31 34.69 25.47
N VAL A 205 2.79 35.92 25.66
CA VAL A 205 4.15 36.20 26.07
C VAL A 205 4.16 36.23 27.59
N ASN A 206 4.95 35.36 28.21
CA ASN A 206 5.18 35.37 29.65
C ASN A 206 6.51 36.09 29.90
N LEU A 207 6.42 37.33 30.40
CA LEU A 207 7.60 38.11 30.81
C LEU A 207 7.94 37.77 32.27
N PRO A 208 9.23 37.79 32.67
CA PRO A 208 9.61 37.60 34.06
C PRO A 208 8.92 38.66 34.95
N ALA A 209 8.59 38.32 36.19
CA ALA A 209 8.10 39.35 37.12
C ALA A 209 9.22 40.33 37.47
N GLY A 210 8.91 41.62 37.64
CA GLY A 210 9.89 42.67 37.97
C GLY A 210 9.87 43.85 37.00
N SER A 211 10.68 44.87 37.28
CA SER A 211 10.94 45.99 36.38
C SER A 211 11.94 45.59 35.30
N HIS A 212 12.01 46.36 34.21
CA HIS A 212 13.05 46.18 33.19
C HIS A 212 14.47 46.22 33.79
N SER A 213 14.71 47.00 34.85
CA SER A 213 16.00 47.04 35.55
C SER A 213 16.31 45.72 36.28
N ASP A 214 15.30 45.04 36.81
CA ASP A 214 15.45 43.72 37.43
C ASP A 214 15.83 42.66 36.38
N TRP A 215 15.23 42.72 35.19
CA TRP A 215 15.57 41.82 34.08
C TRP A 215 16.98 42.08 33.53
N LEU A 216 17.37 43.35 33.37
CA LEU A 216 18.74 43.74 32.96
C LEU A 216 19.79 43.30 33.98
N SER A 217 19.48 43.43 35.27
CA SER A 217 20.34 42.94 36.35
C SER A 217 20.49 41.42 36.31
N ALA A 218 19.39 40.69 36.10
CA ALA A 218 19.40 39.23 35.96
C ALA A 218 20.18 38.77 34.72
N ALA A 219 20.22 39.58 33.66
CA ALA A 219 21.03 39.36 32.46
C ALA A 219 22.53 39.72 32.65
N GLY A 220 22.93 40.19 33.83
CA GLY A 220 24.33 40.53 34.15
C GLY A 220 24.78 41.92 33.65
N ILE A 221 23.85 42.79 33.26
CA ILE A 221 24.18 44.16 32.81
C ILE A 221 24.40 45.05 34.04
N SER A 222 25.53 45.77 34.05
CA SER A 222 25.89 46.71 35.11
C SER A 222 24.81 47.78 35.28
N SER A 223 24.53 48.18 36.54
CA SER A 223 23.51 49.18 36.85
C SER A 223 23.75 50.55 36.20
N GLY A 224 25.01 50.89 35.92
CA GLY A 224 25.38 52.10 35.18
C GLY A 224 24.92 52.08 33.71
N ASP A 225 24.77 50.89 33.12
CA ASP A 225 24.42 50.70 31.72
C ASP A 225 22.93 50.42 31.52
N HIS A 226 22.15 50.27 32.60
CA HIS A 226 20.70 50.00 32.51
C HIS A 226 19.94 51.03 31.67
N GLY A 227 20.30 52.31 31.79
CA GLY A 227 19.66 53.38 31.01
C GLY A 227 19.90 53.24 29.51
N ILE A 228 21.13 52.89 29.11
CA ILE A 228 21.51 52.70 27.72
C ILE A 228 20.85 51.43 27.17
N ALA A 229 20.95 50.32 27.90
CA ALA A 229 20.33 49.05 27.52
C ALA A 229 18.81 49.18 27.38
N ASN A 230 18.14 49.86 28.31
CA ASN A 230 16.69 50.09 28.25
C ASN A 230 16.29 50.97 27.05
N ALA A 231 17.07 51.99 26.71
CA ALA A 231 16.82 52.83 25.53
C ALA A 231 16.97 52.04 24.23
N ILE A 232 18.01 51.20 24.12
CA ILE A 232 18.24 50.35 22.95
C ILE A 232 17.12 49.33 22.80
N ILE A 233 16.82 48.55 23.84
CA ILE A 233 15.78 47.51 23.78
C ILE A 233 14.39 48.13 23.53
N GLY A 234 14.10 49.28 24.15
CA GLY A 234 12.88 50.04 23.91
C GLY A 234 12.74 50.51 22.47
N GLN A 235 13.83 50.95 21.83
CA GLN A 235 13.83 51.40 20.43
C GLN A 235 13.76 50.22 19.44
N GLU A 236 14.46 49.13 19.73
CA GLU A 236 14.60 47.98 18.83
C GLU A 236 13.38 47.04 18.86
N SER A 237 12.85 46.71 20.05
CA SER A 237 11.74 45.75 20.20
C SER A 237 10.57 46.29 21.02
N GLY A 238 10.72 47.45 21.66
CA GLY A 238 9.73 47.96 22.61
C GLY A 238 9.48 47.00 23.76
N TRP A 239 10.51 46.24 24.16
CA TRP A 239 10.44 45.16 25.16
C TRP A 239 9.50 43.99 24.79
N ARG A 240 9.13 43.86 23.52
CA ARG A 240 8.33 42.73 23.02
C ARG A 240 9.25 41.62 22.53
N VAL A 241 9.37 40.56 23.32
CA VAL A 241 10.18 39.37 22.96
C VAL A 241 9.67 38.67 21.70
N ASN A 242 8.40 38.91 21.32
CA ASN A 242 7.79 38.39 20.10
C ASN A 242 7.72 39.41 18.96
N ALA A 243 8.38 40.57 19.09
CA ALA A 243 8.55 41.49 17.96
C ALA A 243 9.26 40.75 16.83
N THR A 244 8.80 40.92 15.59
CA THR A 244 9.41 40.29 14.43
C THR A 244 9.43 41.30 13.30
N ASN A 245 10.61 41.56 12.76
CA ASN A 245 10.76 42.34 11.54
C ASN A 245 10.72 41.41 10.32
N ARG A 246 9.68 41.54 9.51
CA ARG A 246 9.41 40.65 8.38
C ARG A 246 10.40 40.83 7.21
N SER A 247 11.10 41.96 7.11
CA SER A 247 12.08 42.22 6.04
C SER A 247 13.51 41.84 6.41
N SER A 248 13.91 42.02 7.68
CA SER A 248 15.26 41.68 8.15
C SER A 248 15.36 40.31 8.82
N GLY A 249 14.23 39.71 9.23
CA GLY A 249 14.21 38.47 10.00
C GLY A 249 14.66 38.63 11.46
N ALA A 250 14.89 39.87 11.92
CA ALA A 250 15.26 40.15 13.31
C ALA A 250 14.08 39.89 14.26
N TYR A 251 14.37 39.31 15.42
CA TYR A 251 13.41 39.03 16.50
C TYR A 251 13.68 39.94 17.70
N GLY A 252 12.63 40.21 18.46
CA GLY A 252 12.71 41.04 19.65
C GLY A 252 13.69 40.47 20.68
N ILE A 253 14.43 41.37 21.33
CA ILE A 253 15.35 41.03 22.41
C ILE A 253 14.51 40.51 23.60
N PRO A 254 14.74 39.27 24.07
CA PRO A 254 14.05 38.70 25.23
C PRO A 254 14.41 39.39 26.53
#